data_AF-A0A7S3X850-F1
#
_entry.id   AF-A0A7S3X850-F1
#
_cell.length_a   1.000
_cell.length_b   1.000
_cell.length_c   1.000
_cell.angle_alpha   90.00
_cell.angle_beta   90.00
_cell.angle_gamma   90.00
#
_symmetry.space_group_name_H-M   'P 1'
#
loop_
_entity.id
_entity.type
_entity.pdbx_description
1 polymer ?
#
loop_
_entity_poly.entity_id
_entity_poly.type
_entity_poly.pdbx_seq_one_letter_code
_entity_poly.pdbx_strand_id
1 'polypeptide(L)'
;AGQRALALYRDLGELREEELAVLIFCSNATLMDLMKKENSGKGSEKFYKSASEKSLKLAKEALSIAKKIDEPAHVGAAMFAIAQCQMVCVKGQEAIKAAEEGQKLLWESGDLRGEGGILLLLANIQLQIFRDYSKAKDAAEEGVWCFQQVGDARGEAQGWEVLDKIDHESGAQARAQQAMMMQQMAAQNQQVLMPLPQQGQGGDDMGDAAMPSAARPGYVPNAAKLDVTSGLAIEAVHKTIAEVAKGLIGIDEEIEVDMPLMEAGLTSNTAVLLRDSLMQQMPGISLPVTLTFDYPSIGSMGELVMENAQKAALKAAKKKQ
;
A
#
# COMPACT_ATOMS: atom_id res chain seq x y z
N ALA A 1 2.02 38.16 4.27
CA ALA A 1 1.72 38.42 2.84
C ALA A 1 0.29 37.99 2.49
N GLY A 2 -0.07 36.71 2.61
CA GLY A 2 -1.40 36.20 2.22
C GLY A 2 -2.61 36.94 2.81
N GLN A 3 -2.63 37.25 4.11
CA GLN A 3 -3.75 38.01 4.71
C GLN A 3 -3.90 39.45 4.15
N ARG A 4 -2.80 40.09 3.71
CA ARG A 4 -2.85 41.41 3.09
C ARG A 4 -3.37 41.32 1.65
N ALA A 5 -2.96 40.29 0.91
CA ALA A 5 -3.50 40.00 -0.42
C ALA A 5 -5.00 39.73 -0.37
N LEU A 6 -5.46 38.96 0.63
CA LEU A 6 -6.88 38.66 0.82
C LEU A 6 -7.72 39.94 1.04
N ALA A 7 -7.22 40.89 1.83
CA ALA A 7 -7.91 42.16 2.03
C ALA A 7 -8.05 42.95 0.72
N LEU A 8 -6.97 43.02 -0.08
CA LEU A 8 -6.99 43.69 -1.37
C LEU A 8 -7.97 43.05 -2.37
N TYR A 9 -8.02 41.72 -2.46
CA TYR A 9 -8.95 41.05 -3.37
C TYR A 9 -10.42 41.25 -2.97
N ARG A 10 -10.70 41.29 -1.66
CA ARG A 10 -12.04 41.61 -1.14
C ARG A 10 -12.47 43.04 -1.44
N ASP A 11 -11.54 43.98 -1.37
CA ASP A 11 -11.80 45.38 -1.69
C ASP A 11 -12.04 45.59 -3.21
N LEU A 12 -11.40 44.77 -4.06
CA LEU A 12 -11.52 44.85 -5.51
C LEU A 12 -12.77 44.15 -6.06
N GLY A 13 -13.30 43.12 -5.39
CA GLY A 13 -14.60 42.48 -5.69
C GLY A 13 -14.70 41.67 -6.99
N GLU A 14 -13.76 41.83 -7.93
CA GLU A 14 -13.78 41.20 -9.27
C GLU A 14 -12.87 39.94 -9.37
N LEU A 15 -11.94 39.76 -8.42
CA LEU A 15 -10.87 38.75 -8.49
C LEU A 15 -11.18 37.51 -7.62
N ARG A 16 -12.24 36.77 -8.00
CA ARG A 16 -12.77 35.65 -7.20
C ARG A 16 -11.84 34.43 -7.22
N GLU A 17 -11.18 34.14 -8.33
CA GLU A 17 -10.24 33.02 -8.45
C GLU A 17 -8.98 33.26 -7.60
N GLU A 18 -8.48 34.50 -7.59
CA GLU A 18 -7.34 34.89 -6.78
C GLU A 18 -7.70 34.90 -5.29
N GLU A 19 -8.90 35.39 -4.94
CA GLU A 19 -9.39 35.30 -3.56
C GLU A 19 -9.47 33.84 -3.09
N LEU A 20 -10.03 32.96 -3.92
CA LEU A 20 -10.08 31.51 -3.67
C LEU A 20 -8.69 30.92 -3.44
N ALA A 21 -7.75 31.18 -4.35
CA ALA A 21 -6.39 30.66 -4.26
C ALA A 21 -5.67 31.14 -2.99
N VAL A 22 -5.85 32.41 -2.61
CA VAL A 22 -5.27 32.96 -1.37
C VAL A 22 -5.91 32.35 -0.13
N LEU A 23 -7.23 32.10 -0.12
CA LEU A 23 -7.90 31.45 1.01
C LEU A 23 -7.38 30.01 1.21
N ILE A 24 -7.27 29.23 0.14
CA ILE A 24 -6.69 27.88 0.19
C ILE A 24 -5.25 27.93 0.70
N PHE A 25 -4.42 28.83 0.15
CA PHE A 25 -3.04 29.01 0.59
C PHE A 25 -2.94 29.39 2.07
N CYS A 26 -3.77 30.33 2.55
CA CYS A 26 -3.79 30.74 3.95
C CYS A 26 -4.28 29.61 4.88
N SER A 27 -5.23 28.79 4.43
CA SER A 27 -5.66 27.60 5.17
C SER A 27 -4.49 26.62 5.34
N ASN A 28 -3.83 26.25 4.24
CA ASN A 28 -2.70 25.31 4.24
C ASN A 28 -1.52 25.84 5.06
N ALA A 29 -1.22 27.14 4.97
CA ALA A 29 -0.17 27.76 5.79
C ALA A 29 -0.50 27.69 7.29
N THR A 30 -1.79 27.80 7.66
CA THR A 30 -2.22 27.67 9.06
C THR A 30 -2.06 26.22 9.55
N LEU A 31 -2.36 25.22 8.71
CA LEU A 31 -2.11 23.81 9.02
C LEU A 31 -0.61 23.50 9.16
N MET A 32 0.22 24.05 8.29
CA MET A 32 1.67 23.87 8.38
C MET A 32 2.27 24.46 9.67
N ASP A 33 1.80 25.63 10.10
CA ASP A 33 2.23 26.22 11.39
C ASP A 33 1.77 25.35 12.58
N LEU A 34 0.57 24.79 12.49
CA LEU A 34 0.03 23.86 13.48
C LEU A 34 0.92 22.61 13.60
N MET A 35 1.20 21.91 12.49
CA MET A 35 2.02 20.70 12.48
C MET A 35 3.47 20.97 12.94
N LYS A 36 4.06 22.13 12.58
CA LYS A 36 5.41 22.50 13.06
C LYS A 36 5.45 22.71 14.57
N LYS A 37 4.40 23.29 15.16
CA LYS A 37 4.30 23.50 16.61
C LYS A 37 4.04 22.21 17.37
N GLU A 38 3.30 21.29 16.76
CA GLU A 38 3.12 19.93 17.25
C GLU A 38 4.44 19.18 17.33
N ASN A 39 5.17 19.11 16.21
CA ASN A 39 6.45 18.42 16.14
C ASN A 39 7.54 19.03 17.05
N SER A 40 7.42 20.31 17.40
CA SER A 40 8.35 20.96 18.33
C SER A 40 7.94 20.87 19.80
N GLY A 41 6.79 20.25 20.12
CA GLY A 41 6.24 20.14 21.47
C GLY A 41 5.85 21.48 22.09
N LYS A 42 5.72 22.54 21.28
CA LYS A 42 5.48 23.93 21.73
C LYS A 42 4.01 24.35 21.63
N GLY A 43 3.14 23.52 21.07
CA GLY A 43 1.71 23.83 20.95
C GLY A 43 0.93 23.49 22.23
N SER A 44 0.05 24.39 22.64
CA SER A 44 -0.95 24.13 23.69
C SER A 44 -2.26 23.62 23.08
N GLU A 45 -3.07 22.88 23.85
CA GLU A 45 -4.39 22.41 23.43
C GLU A 45 -5.27 23.54 22.85
N LYS A 46 -5.27 24.70 23.53
CA LYS A 46 -5.97 25.91 23.09
C LYS A 46 -5.45 26.43 21.75
N PHE A 47 -4.14 26.35 21.51
CA PHE A 47 -3.53 26.73 20.24
C PHE A 47 -3.98 25.80 19.11
N TYR A 48 -3.93 24.47 19.32
CA TYR A 48 -4.37 23.50 18.30
C TYR A 48 -5.83 23.71 17.92
N LYS A 49 -6.71 23.83 18.91
CA LYS A 49 -8.13 24.09 18.68
C LYS A 49 -8.35 25.38 17.87
N SER A 50 -7.70 26.47 18.26
CA SER A 50 -7.86 27.76 17.57
C SER A 50 -7.33 27.74 16.13
N ALA A 51 -6.18 27.13 15.88
CA ALA A 51 -5.60 27.04 14.55
C ALA A 51 -6.38 26.07 13.63
N SER A 52 -6.89 24.98 14.20
CA SER A 52 -7.83 24.06 13.54
C SER A 52 -9.12 24.77 13.11
N GLU A 53 -9.77 25.50 14.02
CA GLU A 53 -10.99 26.26 13.70
C GLU A 53 -10.73 27.33 12.63
N LYS A 54 -9.58 28.02 12.71
CA LYS A 54 -9.19 29.05 11.76
C LYS A 54 -8.94 28.50 10.36
N SER A 55 -8.17 27.41 10.23
CA SER A 55 -7.90 26.76 8.93
C SER A 55 -9.19 26.25 8.29
N LEU A 56 -10.04 25.56 9.05
CA LEU A 56 -11.32 25.08 8.56
C LEU A 56 -12.25 26.22 8.14
N LYS A 57 -12.25 27.35 8.86
CA LYS A 57 -13.01 28.54 8.46
C LYS A 57 -12.54 29.08 7.11
N LEU A 58 -11.23 29.22 6.90
CA LEU A 58 -10.65 29.68 5.64
C LEU A 58 -10.98 28.72 4.47
N ALA A 59 -10.90 27.41 4.71
CA ALA A 59 -11.26 26.41 3.70
C ALA A 59 -12.76 26.43 3.34
N LYS A 60 -13.65 26.68 4.32
CA LYS A 60 -15.09 26.86 4.06
C LYS A 60 -15.41 28.16 3.34
N GLU A 61 -14.69 29.24 3.64
CA GLU A 61 -14.78 30.49 2.87
C GLU A 61 -14.35 30.25 1.41
N ALA A 62 -13.24 29.53 1.19
CA ALA A 62 -12.80 29.11 -0.15
C ALA A 62 -13.90 28.33 -0.87
N LEU A 63 -14.54 27.34 -0.22
CA LEU A 63 -15.63 26.57 -0.82
C LEU A 63 -16.82 27.46 -1.23
N SER A 64 -17.16 28.46 -0.41
CA SER A 64 -18.23 29.41 -0.73
C SER A 64 -17.91 30.25 -1.97
N ILE A 65 -16.65 30.66 -2.14
CA ILE A 65 -16.20 31.37 -3.34
C ILE A 65 -16.17 30.45 -4.56
N ALA A 66 -15.60 29.24 -4.43
CA ALA A 66 -15.55 28.25 -5.49
C ALA A 66 -16.94 27.95 -6.07
N LYS A 67 -17.96 27.78 -5.22
CA LYS A 67 -19.36 27.60 -5.63
C LYS A 67 -19.95 28.79 -6.39
N LYS A 68 -19.41 30.01 -6.20
CA LYS A 68 -19.83 31.21 -6.93
C LYS A 68 -19.08 31.42 -8.24
N ILE A 69 -17.93 30.77 -8.42
CA ILE A 69 -17.18 30.75 -9.68
C ILE A 69 -17.84 29.76 -10.65
N ASP A 70 -18.56 28.75 -10.12
CA ASP A 70 -19.33 27.75 -10.88
C ASP A 70 -18.47 26.83 -11.76
N GLU A 71 -17.25 26.58 -11.29
CA GLU A 71 -16.28 25.68 -11.92
C GLU A 71 -16.02 24.48 -11.00
N PRO A 72 -16.32 23.24 -11.42
CA PRO A 72 -16.20 22.05 -10.56
C PRO A 72 -14.78 21.84 -10.01
N ALA A 73 -13.76 22.17 -10.81
CA ALA A 73 -12.36 22.09 -10.40
C ALA A 73 -12.05 22.94 -9.17
N HIS A 74 -12.59 24.16 -9.11
CA HIS A 74 -12.44 25.05 -7.97
C HIS A 74 -13.13 24.52 -6.72
N VAL A 75 -14.30 23.89 -6.88
CA VAL A 75 -15.03 23.26 -5.77
C VAL A 75 -14.24 22.07 -5.23
N GLY A 76 -13.68 21.24 -6.12
CA GLY A 76 -12.81 20.13 -5.77
C GLY A 76 -11.56 20.57 -5.01
N ALA A 77 -10.88 21.62 -5.46
CA ALA A 77 -9.71 22.19 -4.77
C ALA A 77 -10.06 22.71 -3.35
N ALA A 78 -11.22 23.33 -3.19
CA ALA A 78 -11.69 23.78 -1.87
C ALA A 78 -12.06 22.59 -0.95
N MET A 79 -12.66 21.54 -1.51
CA MET A 79 -12.96 20.30 -0.77
C MET A 79 -11.69 19.57 -0.32
N PHE A 80 -10.66 19.53 -1.16
CA PHE A 80 -9.33 19.04 -0.79
C PHE A 80 -8.74 19.81 0.41
N ALA A 81 -8.88 21.14 0.44
CA ALA A 81 -8.44 21.95 1.57
C ALA A 81 -9.24 21.66 2.86
N ILE A 82 -10.56 21.44 2.74
CA ILE A 82 -11.42 21.05 3.87
C ILE A 82 -11.03 19.68 4.42
N ALA A 83 -10.82 18.70 3.54
CA ALA A 83 -10.43 17.35 3.92
C ALA A 83 -9.07 17.33 4.65
N GLN A 84 -8.08 18.09 4.17
CA GLN A 84 -6.80 18.26 4.88
C GLN A 84 -6.99 18.84 6.29
N CYS A 85 -7.85 19.86 6.43
CA CYS A 85 -8.16 20.41 7.74
C CYS A 85 -8.77 19.34 8.64
N GLN A 86 -9.75 18.58 8.14
CA GLN A 86 -10.47 17.57 8.93
C GLN A 86 -9.57 16.40 9.34
N MET A 87 -8.65 15.97 8.48
CA MET A 87 -7.64 14.95 8.80
C MET A 87 -6.79 15.36 10.01
N VAL A 88 -6.23 16.58 9.98
CA VAL A 88 -5.41 17.13 11.08
C VAL A 88 -6.23 17.31 12.37
N CYS A 89 -7.54 17.53 12.25
CA CYS A 89 -8.45 17.63 13.39
C CYS A 89 -8.94 16.27 13.92
N VAL A 90 -8.38 15.14 13.42
CA VAL A 90 -8.78 13.77 13.75
C VAL A 90 -10.26 13.49 13.46
N LYS A 91 -10.82 14.20 12.48
CA LYS A 91 -12.18 14.00 11.96
C LYS A 91 -12.12 13.16 10.69
N GLY A 92 -11.61 11.93 10.84
CA GLY A 92 -11.26 11.07 9.70
C GLY A 92 -12.43 10.77 8.78
N GLN A 93 -13.61 10.50 9.32
CA GLN A 93 -14.78 10.17 8.50
C GLN A 93 -15.30 11.39 7.73
N GLU A 94 -15.29 12.57 8.35
CA GLU A 94 -15.65 13.80 7.66
C GLU A 94 -14.63 14.17 6.59
N ALA A 95 -13.33 13.94 6.86
CA ALA A 95 -12.27 14.14 5.89
C ALA A 95 -12.44 13.27 4.64
N ILE A 96 -12.77 11.98 4.82
CA ILE A 96 -13.09 11.07 3.71
C ILE A 96 -14.25 11.61 2.89
N LYS A 97 -15.37 11.98 3.53
CA LYS A 97 -16.55 12.50 2.82
C LYS A 97 -16.21 13.73 1.97
N ALA A 98 -15.47 14.68 2.55
CA ALA A 98 -15.06 15.88 1.83
C ALA A 98 -14.09 15.55 0.67
N ALA A 99 -13.16 14.61 0.89
CA ALA A 99 -12.24 14.17 -0.14
C ALA A 99 -12.95 13.44 -1.29
N GLU A 100 -13.85 12.50 -1.01
CA GLU A 100 -14.63 11.75 -2.02
C GLU A 100 -15.55 12.68 -2.84
N GLU A 101 -16.22 13.63 -2.20
CA GLU A 101 -17.04 14.63 -2.90
C GLU A 101 -16.16 15.49 -3.83
N GLY A 102 -14.98 15.89 -3.35
CA GLY A 102 -14.01 16.63 -4.16
C GLY A 102 -13.44 15.81 -5.31
N GLN A 103 -13.12 14.53 -5.07
CA GLN A 103 -12.59 13.62 -6.07
C GLN A 103 -13.56 13.49 -7.23
N LYS A 104 -14.84 13.26 -6.93
CA LYS A 104 -15.89 13.12 -7.94
C LYS A 104 -15.95 14.37 -8.84
N LEU A 105 -15.88 15.56 -8.26
CA LEU A 105 -15.92 16.81 -9.02
C LEU A 105 -14.68 17.00 -9.90
N LEU A 106 -13.49 16.65 -9.40
CA LEU A 106 -12.24 16.74 -10.16
C LEU A 106 -12.19 15.73 -11.31
N TRP A 107 -12.71 14.53 -11.07
CA TRP A 107 -12.90 13.50 -12.09
C TRP A 107 -13.85 13.97 -13.20
N GLU A 108 -15.02 14.52 -12.82
CA GLU A 108 -15.99 15.09 -13.77
C GLU A 108 -15.42 16.28 -14.56
N SER A 109 -14.52 17.07 -13.99
CA SER A 109 -13.84 18.17 -14.69
C SER A 109 -12.60 17.76 -15.49
N GLY A 110 -12.15 16.50 -15.37
CA GLY A 110 -10.90 16.04 -15.99
C GLY A 110 -9.62 16.63 -15.38
N ASP A 111 -9.68 17.16 -14.15
CA ASP A 111 -8.51 17.69 -13.44
C ASP A 111 -7.76 16.55 -12.74
N LEU A 112 -7.02 15.79 -13.55
CA LEU A 112 -6.22 14.65 -13.07
C LEU A 112 -5.16 15.07 -12.04
N ARG A 113 -4.58 16.27 -12.13
CA ARG A 113 -3.59 16.73 -11.14
C ARG A 113 -4.26 16.92 -9.78
N GLY A 114 -5.42 17.58 -9.76
CA GLY A 114 -6.20 17.76 -8.55
C GLY A 114 -6.68 16.43 -7.95
N GLU A 115 -7.17 15.53 -8.81
CA GLU A 115 -7.62 14.18 -8.42
C GLU A 115 -6.49 13.39 -7.76
N GLY A 116 -5.29 13.38 -8.35
CA GLY A 116 -4.10 12.75 -7.76
C GLY A 116 -3.77 13.31 -6.38
N GLY A 117 -3.94 14.62 -6.17
CA GLY A 117 -3.78 15.25 -4.87
C GLY A 117 -4.77 14.72 -3.82
N ILE A 118 -6.06 14.61 -4.18
CA ILE A 118 -7.10 14.05 -3.31
C ILE A 118 -6.83 12.58 -2.99
N LEU A 119 -6.43 11.79 -3.98
CA LEU A 119 -6.10 10.37 -3.82
C LEU A 119 -4.96 10.15 -2.82
N LEU A 120 -3.89 10.96 -2.89
CA LEU A 120 -2.82 10.90 -1.87
C LEU A 120 -3.30 11.31 -0.48
N LEU A 121 -4.25 12.24 -0.36
CA LEU A 121 -4.83 12.59 0.92
C LEU A 121 -5.68 11.44 1.48
N LEU A 122 -6.52 10.81 0.65
CA LEU A 122 -7.28 9.62 1.04
C LEU A 122 -6.35 8.49 1.50
N ALA A 123 -5.25 8.25 0.78
CA ALA A 123 -4.24 7.28 1.16
C ALA A 123 -3.67 7.57 2.56
N ASN A 124 -3.30 8.83 2.83
CA ASN A 124 -2.81 9.23 4.14
C ASN A 124 -3.87 9.10 5.24
N ILE A 125 -5.13 9.42 4.96
CA ILE A 125 -6.23 9.25 5.93
C ILE A 125 -6.41 7.76 6.28
N GLN A 126 -6.44 6.88 5.26
CA GLN A 126 -6.57 5.44 5.47
C GLN A 126 -5.39 4.85 6.24
N LEU A 127 -4.17 5.27 5.92
CA LEU A 127 -2.95 4.87 6.63
C LEU A 127 -2.93 5.35 8.08
N GLN A 128 -3.12 6.66 8.29
CA GLN A 128 -2.83 7.30 9.59
C GLN A 128 -3.99 7.24 10.58
N ILE A 129 -5.24 7.18 10.12
CA ILE A 129 -6.41 7.19 11.01
C ILE A 129 -7.01 5.80 11.11
N PHE A 130 -7.24 5.14 9.97
CA PHE A 130 -7.97 3.87 9.93
C PHE A 130 -7.05 2.64 9.97
N ARG A 131 -5.75 2.81 9.70
CA ARG A 131 -4.77 1.71 9.55
C ARG A 131 -5.23 0.67 8.51
N ASP A 132 -5.98 1.11 7.51
CA ASP A 132 -6.44 0.28 6.38
C ASP A 132 -5.40 0.37 5.27
N TYR A 133 -4.37 -0.47 5.36
CA TYR A 133 -3.24 -0.46 4.44
C TYR A 133 -3.63 -0.83 3.00
N SER A 134 -4.69 -1.63 2.81
CA SER A 134 -5.17 -2.00 1.48
C SER A 134 -5.73 -0.77 0.77
N LYS A 135 -6.71 -0.09 1.38
CA LYS A 135 -7.30 1.11 0.77
C LYS A 135 -6.31 2.25 0.64
N ALA A 136 -5.36 2.35 1.58
CA ALA A 136 -4.30 3.33 1.48
C ALA A 136 -3.43 3.10 0.23
N LYS A 137 -3.10 1.84 -0.06
CA LYS A 137 -2.29 1.46 -1.21
C LYS A 137 -3.02 1.71 -2.52
N ASP A 138 -4.27 1.25 -2.64
CA ASP A 138 -5.09 1.46 -3.84
C ASP A 138 -5.18 2.96 -4.19
N ALA A 139 -5.51 3.80 -3.20
CA ALA A 139 -5.60 5.25 -3.40
C ALA A 139 -4.25 5.88 -3.78
N ALA A 140 -3.13 5.43 -3.20
CA ALA A 140 -1.81 5.97 -3.52
C ALA A 140 -1.34 5.56 -4.93
N GLU A 141 -1.62 4.32 -5.36
CA GLU A 141 -1.30 3.83 -6.72
C GLU A 141 -2.11 4.58 -7.78
N GLU A 142 -3.41 4.79 -7.54
CA GLU A 142 -4.25 5.62 -8.42
C GLU A 142 -3.74 7.07 -8.46
N GLY A 143 -3.34 7.64 -7.32
CA GLY A 143 -2.79 8.99 -7.26
C GLY A 143 -1.48 9.14 -8.06
N VAL A 144 -0.57 8.17 -7.96
CA VAL A 144 0.66 8.13 -8.77
C VAL A 144 0.31 8.06 -10.26
N TRP A 145 -0.65 7.21 -10.65
CA TRP A 145 -1.08 7.13 -12.03
C TRP A 145 -1.58 8.48 -12.56
N CYS A 146 -2.42 9.19 -11.80
CA CYS A 146 -2.90 10.53 -12.16
C CYS A 146 -1.74 11.50 -12.44
N PHE A 147 -0.74 11.55 -11.55
CA PHE A 147 0.42 12.42 -11.72
C PHE A 147 1.30 12.04 -12.92
N GLN A 148 1.45 10.75 -13.20
CA GLN A 148 2.16 10.26 -14.39
C GLN A 148 1.45 10.68 -15.69
N GLN A 149 0.12 10.64 -15.74
CA GLN A 149 -0.63 11.05 -16.93
C GLN A 149 -0.42 12.53 -17.28
N VAL A 150 -0.24 13.39 -16.27
CA VAL A 150 -0.05 14.83 -16.45
C VAL A 150 1.42 15.29 -16.39
N GLY A 151 2.36 14.34 -16.26
CA GLY A 151 3.80 14.63 -16.16
C GLY A 151 4.22 15.40 -14.90
N ASP A 152 3.48 15.27 -13.80
CA ASP A 152 3.78 15.93 -12.53
C ASP A 152 4.77 15.12 -11.68
N ALA A 153 6.06 15.32 -11.95
CA ALA A 153 7.14 14.62 -11.25
C ALA A 153 7.14 14.86 -9.72
N ARG A 154 6.64 16.02 -9.26
CA ARG A 154 6.58 16.33 -7.83
C ARG A 154 5.47 15.53 -7.16
N GLY A 155 4.28 15.53 -7.76
CA GLY A 155 3.16 14.73 -7.28
C GLY A 155 3.47 13.23 -7.30
N GLU A 156 4.09 12.75 -8.38
CA GLU A 156 4.55 11.35 -8.49
C GLU A 156 5.51 10.98 -7.36
N ALA A 157 6.54 11.79 -7.10
CA ALA A 157 7.48 11.53 -6.01
C ALA A 157 6.79 11.49 -4.63
N GLN A 158 5.79 12.35 -4.41
CA GLN A 158 4.99 12.31 -3.18
C GLN A 158 4.17 11.03 -3.06
N GLY A 159 3.58 10.55 -4.16
CA GLY A 159 2.84 9.29 -4.17
C GLY A 159 3.72 8.09 -3.86
N TRP A 160 4.92 8.03 -4.44
CA TRP A 160 5.89 6.98 -4.10
C TRP A 160 6.35 7.04 -2.64
N GLU A 161 6.53 8.23 -2.06
CA GLU A 161 6.84 8.37 -0.64
C GLU A 161 5.71 7.84 0.26
N VAL A 162 4.44 8.02 -0.13
CA VAL A 162 3.30 7.46 0.60
C VAL A 162 3.27 5.93 0.48
N LEU A 163 3.52 5.37 -0.70
CA LEU A 163 3.57 3.92 -0.91
C LEU A 163 4.68 3.25 -0.09
N ASP A 164 5.87 3.84 -0.05
CA ASP A 164 6.99 3.34 0.77
C ASP A 164 6.61 3.29 2.27
N LYS A 165 5.93 4.35 2.76
CA LYS A 165 5.41 4.38 4.14
C LYS A 165 4.36 3.29 4.38
N ILE A 166 3.43 3.08 3.45
CA ILE A 166 2.41 2.02 3.56
C ILE A 166 3.06 0.64 3.62
N ASP A 167 4.02 0.35 2.73
CA ASP A 167 4.71 -0.94 2.70
C ASP A 167 5.55 -1.16 3.98
N HIS A 168 6.20 -0.12 4.49
CA HIS A 168 6.95 -0.17 5.75
C HIS A 168 6.03 -0.43 6.96
N GLU A 169 4.93 0.32 7.10
CA GLU A 169 4.00 0.19 8.23
C GLU A 169 3.20 -1.12 8.18
N SER A 170 2.72 -1.53 7.01
CA SER A 170 2.01 -2.80 6.84
C SER A 170 2.90 -4.00 7.15
N GLY A 171 4.16 -3.97 6.69
CA GLY A 171 5.14 -4.99 7.02
C GLY A 171 5.48 -5.04 8.51
N ALA A 172 5.60 -3.88 9.17
CA ALA A 172 5.80 -3.82 10.62
C ALA A 172 4.61 -4.39 11.39
N GLN A 173 3.39 -4.08 10.97
CA GLN A 173 2.16 -4.63 11.56
C GLN A 173 2.07 -6.14 11.41
N ALA A 174 2.40 -6.68 10.23
CA ALA A 174 2.42 -8.12 9.99
C ALA A 174 3.42 -8.84 10.91
N ARG A 175 4.63 -8.28 11.06
CA ARG A 175 5.64 -8.82 12.01
C ARG A 175 5.16 -8.76 13.45
N ALA A 176 4.52 -7.66 13.86
CA ALA A 176 3.99 -7.50 15.21
C ALA A 176 2.86 -8.51 15.50
N GLN A 177 1.94 -8.72 14.55
CA GLN A 177 0.88 -9.73 14.65
C GLN A 177 1.45 -11.14 14.74
N GLN A 178 2.46 -11.46 13.93
CA GLN A 178 3.13 -12.76 13.98
C GLN A 178 3.83 -12.99 15.33
N ALA A 179 4.50 -11.98 15.87
CA ALA A 179 5.13 -12.06 17.20
C ALA A 179 4.11 -12.25 18.32
N MET A 180 2.96 -11.55 18.27
CA MET A 180 1.87 -11.72 19.23
C MET A 180 1.26 -13.13 19.16
N MET A 181 1.04 -13.66 17.95
CA MET A 181 0.54 -15.03 17.76
C MET A 181 1.51 -16.07 18.32
N MET A 182 2.82 -15.93 18.07
CA MET A 182 3.84 -16.80 18.64
C MET A 182 3.88 -16.73 20.17
N GLN A 183 3.78 -15.52 20.75
CA GLN A 183 3.73 -15.34 22.20
C GLN A 183 2.48 -16.01 22.81
N GLN A 184 1.33 -15.90 22.15
CA GLN A 184 0.09 -16.53 22.61
C GLN A 184 0.18 -18.06 22.55
N MET A 185 0.75 -18.63 21.49
CA MET A 185 1.00 -20.08 21.40
C MET A 185 1.96 -20.57 22.49
N ALA A 186 3.05 -19.84 22.75
CA ALA A 186 3.99 -20.17 23.82
C ALA A 186 3.33 -20.13 25.21
N ALA A 187 2.45 -19.15 25.46
CA ALA A 187 1.69 -19.06 26.70
C ALA A 187 0.66 -20.19 26.86
N GLN A 188 -0.01 -20.61 25.78
CA GLN A 188 -0.90 -21.78 25.79
C GLN A 188 -0.12 -23.07 26.09
N ASN A 189 1.04 -23.28 25.46
CA ASN A 189 1.85 -24.47 25.73
C ASN A 189 2.38 -24.52 27.18
N GLN A 190 2.67 -23.36 27.79
CA GLN A 190 3.03 -23.30 29.21
C GLN A 190 1.85 -23.59 30.15
N GLN A 191 0.61 -23.26 29.76
CA GLN A 191 -0.58 -23.62 30.55
C GLN A 191 -0.92 -25.12 30.50
N VAL A 192 -0.57 -25.81 29.42
CA VAL A 192 -0.74 -27.28 29.30
C VAL A 192 0.31 -28.04 30.13
N LEU A 193 1.44 -27.41 30.45
CA LEU A 193 2.55 -28.01 31.20
C LEU A 193 2.40 -27.92 32.74
N MET A 194 1.18 -27.96 33.27
CA MET A 194 0.99 -28.26 34.70
C MET A 194 1.21 -29.77 34.93
N PRO A 195 2.07 -30.20 35.87
CA PRO A 195 2.45 -31.60 35.98
C PRO A 195 1.28 -32.45 36.47
N LEU A 196 0.82 -33.40 35.65
CA LEU A 196 0.08 -34.56 36.15
C LEU A 196 0.99 -35.40 37.05
N PRO A 197 0.47 -35.98 38.15
CA PRO A 197 1.27 -36.84 39.01
C PRO A 197 1.71 -38.09 38.22
N GLN A 198 3.03 -38.30 38.15
CA GLN A 198 3.64 -39.45 37.48
C GLN A 198 3.15 -40.77 38.08
N GLN A 199 2.57 -41.62 37.24
CA GLN A 199 2.57 -43.07 37.45
C GLN A 199 2.98 -43.77 36.15
N GLY A 200 4.13 -44.45 36.23
CA GLY A 200 4.30 -45.81 35.69
C GLY A 200 4.60 -45.99 34.20
N GLN A 201 5.91 -46.10 33.89
CA GLN A 201 6.58 -47.18 33.14
C GLN A 201 6.03 -47.77 31.82
N GLY A 202 6.97 -47.92 30.87
CA GLY A 202 6.97 -48.84 29.72
C GLY A 202 6.84 -48.07 28.40
N GLY A 203 7.74 -48.11 27.43
CA GLY A 203 8.74 -49.09 27.05
C GLY A 203 8.65 -49.19 25.52
N ASP A 204 9.74 -48.82 24.85
CA ASP A 204 10.17 -49.16 23.48
C ASP A 204 9.14 -49.21 22.34
N ASP A 205 9.22 -48.26 21.39
CA ASP A 205 9.51 -48.61 19.98
C ASP A 205 9.89 -47.36 19.17
N MET A 206 11.11 -47.37 18.61
CA MET A 206 11.56 -46.38 17.64
C MET A 206 11.03 -46.76 16.26
N GLY A 207 10.12 -45.95 15.74
CA GLY A 207 9.81 -45.88 14.31
C GLY A 207 10.37 -44.60 13.72
N ASP A 208 11.26 -44.73 12.75
CA ASP A 208 11.78 -43.65 11.90
C ASP A 208 10.62 -42.82 11.30
N ALA A 209 10.32 -41.69 11.94
CA ALA A 209 9.56 -40.61 11.32
C ALA A 209 10.55 -39.50 11.00
N ALA A 210 10.88 -39.39 9.70
CA ALA A 210 11.71 -38.34 9.16
C ALA A 210 11.22 -36.97 9.69
N MET A 211 12.09 -36.30 10.44
CA MET A 211 11.86 -34.92 10.86
C MET A 211 11.86 -34.02 9.63
N PRO A 212 10.94 -33.04 9.49
CA PRO A 212 10.99 -32.10 8.40
C PRO A 212 12.28 -31.28 8.49
N SER A 213 13.10 -31.42 7.44
CA SER A 213 14.37 -30.74 7.25
C SER A 213 14.17 -29.22 7.32
N ALA A 214 14.83 -28.57 8.27
CA ALA A 214 14.89 -27.12 8.33
C ALA A 214 15.61 -26.58 7.07
N ALA A 215 14.96 -25.64 6.38
CA ALA A 215 15.46 -24.99 5.17
C ALA A 215 16.93 -24.53 5.33
N ARG A 216 17.77 -24.85 4.35
CA ARG A 216 19.18 -24.42 4.30
C ARG A 216 19.25 -22.91 4.08
N PRO A 217 19.82 -22.10 5.00
CA PRO A 217 20.08 -20.70 4.75
C PRO A 217 21.15 -20.57 3.65
N GLY A 218 20.82 -19.90 2.53
CA GLY A 218 21.78 -19.61 1.45
C GLY A 218 21.53 -20.31 0.10
N TYR A 219 20.34 -20.82 -0.17
CA TYR A 219 20.01 -21.30 -1.52
C TYR A 219 20.06 -20.15 -2.54
N VAL A 220 20.94 -20.27 -3.53
CA VAL A 220 21.00 -19.41 -4.71
C VAL A 220 20.49 -20.26 -5.88
N PRO A 221 19.32 -19.96 -6.47
CA PRO A 221 18.74 -20.80 -7.50
C PRO A 221 19.65 -20.85 -8.74
N ASN A 222 20.13 -22.05 -9.08
CA ASN A 222 20.88 -22.33 -10.29
C ASN A 222 19.94 -22.84 -11.40
N ALA A 223 18.87 -22.09 -11.67
CA ALA A 223 18.05 -22.29 -12.86
C ALA A 223 18.53 -21.30 -13.94
N ALA A 224 18.43 -21.71 -15.22
CA ALA A 224 18.72 -20.83 -16.33
C ALA A 224 17.61 -19.78 -16.46
N LYS A 225 17.98 -18.49 -16.59
CA LYS A 225 17.02 -17.40 -16.74
C LYS A 225 16.15 -17.64 -17.97
N LEU A 226 14.83 -17.68 -17.79
CA LEU A 226 13.89 -17.71 -18.90
C LEU A 226 13.64 -16.29 -19.40
N ASP A 227 13.89 -16.07 -20.69
CA ASP A 227 13.52 -14.83 -21.36
C ASP A 227 12.01 -14.85 -21.64
N VAL A 228 11.31 -13.94 -20.95
CA VAL A 228 9.85 -13.86 -20.94
C VAL A 228 9.26 -13.19 -22.19
N THR A 229 10.12 -12.72 -23.10
CA THR A 229 9.72 -11.93 -24.28
C THR A 229 9.49 -12.76 -25.55
N SER A 230 9.81 -14.06 -25.53
CA SER A 230 9.64 -14.96 -26.67
C SER A 230 8.89 -16.22 -26.25
N GLY A 231 7.57 -16.26 -26.53
CA GLY A 231 6.70 -17.43 -26.42
C GLY A 231 7.05 -18.43 -25.32
N LEU A 232 6.66 -18.15 -24.06
CA LEU A 232 6.82 -19.11 -22.97
C LEU A 232 6.03 -20.39 -23.26
N ALA A 233 6.70 -21.53 -23.21
CA ALA A 233 6.04 -22.83 -23.10
C ALA A 233 5.68 -23.07 -21.63
N ILE A 234 4.42 -23.43 -21.35
CA ILE A 234 3.93 -23.65 -19.99
C ILE A 234 4.72 -24.77 -19.28
N GLU A 235 5.22 -25.73 -20.04
CA GLU A 235 6.09 -26.81 -19.57
C GLU A 235 7.42 -26.30 -19.02
N ALA A 236 8.00 -25.26 -19.65
CA ALA A 236 9.25 -24.64 -19.19
C ALA A 236 9.03 -23.83 -17.90
N VAL A 237 7.87 -23.19 -17.78
CA VAL A 237 7.45 -22.49 -16.56
C VAL A 237 7.27 -23.47 -15.40
N HIS A 238 6.52 -24.55 -15.61
CA HIS A 238 6.32 -25.59 -14.60
C HIS A 238 7.64 -26.19 -14.13
N LYS A 239 8.55 -26.48 -15.07
CA LYS A 239 9.88 -26.97 -14.74
C LYS A 239 10.68 -26.00 -13.87
N THR A 240 10.64 -24.71 -14.20
CA THR A 240 11.35 -23.67 -13.42
C THR A 240 10.77 -23.55 -12.01
N ILE A 241 9.45 -23.54 -11.87
CA ILE A 241 8.79 -23.49 -10.57
C ILE A 241 9.13 -24.73 -9.74
N ALA A 242 9.11 -25.92 -10.34
CA ALA A 242 9.49 -27.17 -9.70
C ALA A 242 10.94 -27.16 -9.21
N GLU A 243 11.89 -26.72 -10.04
CA GLU A 243 13.33 -26.65 -9.68
C GLU A 243 13.59 -25.69 -8.52
N VAL A 244 12.94 -24.52 -8.52
CA VAL A 244 13.07 -23.55 -7.43
C VAL A 244 12.43 -24.07 -6.15
N ALA A 245 11.23 -24.67 -6.24
CA ALA A 245 10.55 -25.26 -5.08
C ALA A 245 11.36 -26.40 -4.46
N LYS A 246 11.86 -27.34 -5.26
CA LYS A 246 12.73 -28.44 -4.80
C LYS A 246 13.97 -27.94 -4.08
N GLY A 247 14.65 -26.94 -4.64
CA GLY A 247 15.85 -26.37 -4.03
C GLY A 247 15.60 -25.67 -2.70
N LEU A 248 14.42 -25.08 -2.50
CA LEU A 248 14.03 -24.43 -1.25
C LEU A 248 13.56 -25.42 -0.18
N ILE A 249 12.84 -26.47 -0.59
CA ILE A 249 12.35 -27.52 0.30
C ILE A 249 13.48 -28.48 0.68
N GLY A 250 14.46 -28.68 -0.21
CA GLY A 250 15.57 -29.60 -0.02
C GLY A 250 15.22 -31.06 -0.33
N ILE A 251 14.30 -31.28 -1.28
CA ILE A 251 13.91 -32.61 -1.77
C ILE A 251 14.42 -32.82 -3.20
N ASP A 252 14.86 -34.04 -3.50
CA ASP A 252 15.29 -34.45 -4.84
C ASP A 252 14.13 -35.09 -5.65
N GLU A 253 13.00 -35.33 -4.98
CA GLU A 253 11.81 -35.95 -5.56
C GLU A 253 11.07 -35.03 -6.54
N GLU A 254 10.30 -35.62 -7.46
CA GLU A 254 9.42 -34.86 -8.34
C GLU A 254 8.19 -34.37 -7.58
N ILE A 255 7.93 -33.07 -7.68
CA ILE A 255 6.73 -32.45 -7.14
C ILE A 255 5.67 -32.51 -8.24
N GLU A 256 4.55 -33.16 -7.96
CA GLU A 256 3.42 -33.20 -8.89
C GLU A 256 2.88 -31.79 -9.17
N VAL A 257 2.46 -31.54 -10.41
CA VAL A 257 2.10 -30.19 -10.88
C VAL A 257 0.93 -29.58 -10.09
N ASP A 258 -0.04 -30.41 -9.71
CA ASP A 258 -1.25 -29.98 -9.00
C ASP A 258 -1.15 -30.14 -7.48
N MET A 259 -0.07 -30.73 -6.96
CA MET A 259 0.12 -30.90 -5.53
C MET A 259 0.36 -29.53 -4.86
N PRO A 260 -0.34 -29.22 -3.76
CA PRO A 260 -0.06 -28.04 -2.97
C PRO A 260 1.38 -28.06 -2.45
N LEU A 261 2.16 -27.00 -2.72
CA LEU A 261 3.57 -26.97 -2.36
C LEU A 261 3.82 -27.06 -0.86
N MET A 262 2.84 -26.66 -0.04
CA MET A 262 2.89 -26.82 1.42
C MET A 262 2.89 -28.30 1.84
N GLU A 263 2.17 -29.16 1.10
CA GLU A 263 2.20 -30.62 1.29
C GLU A 263 3.53 -31.21 0.84
N ALA A 264 4.16 -30.61 -0.17
CA ALA A 264 5.52 -30.95 -0.60
C ALA A 264 6.61 -30.53 0.42
N GLY A 265 6.24 -29.81 1.50
CA GLY A 265 7.18 -29.34 2.51
C GLY A 265 7.61 -27.87 2.36
N LEU A 266 6.98 -27.11 1.47
CA LEU A 266 7.15 -25.66 1.44
C LEU A 266 6.56 -25.06 2.72
N THR A 267 7.32 -24.20 3.38
CA THR A 267 6.86 -23.48 4.59
C THR A 267 6.51 -22.04 4.25
N SER A 268 5.76 -21.38 5.14
CA SER A 268 5.43 -19.94 4.99
C SER A 268 6.67 -19.04 4.87
N ASN A 269 7.81 -19.44 5.44
CA ASN A 269 9.06 -18.68 5.33
C ASN A 269 9.73 -18.87 3.96
N THR A 270 9.69 -20.08 3.41
CA THR A 270 10.25 -20.38 2.08
C THR A 270 9.34 -19.91 0.94
N ALA A 271 8.06 -19.62 1.22
CA ALA A 271 7.10 -19.07 0.25
C ALA A 271 7.53 -17.72 -0.34
N VAL A 272 8.05 -16.82 0.51
CA VAL A 272 8.54 -15.51 0.07
C VAL A 272 9.82 -15.67 -0.78
N LEU A 273 10.72 -16.55 -0.36
CA LEU A 273 11.94 -16.86 -1.10
C LEU A 273 11.64 -17.52 -2.45
N LEU A 274 10.61 -18.36 -2.53
CA LEU A 274 10.11 -18.96 -3.77
C LEU A 274 9.69 -17.86 -4.73
N ARG A 275 8.82 -16.95 -4.30
CA ARG A 275 8.39 -15.79 -5.11
C ARG A 275 9.57 -14.97 -5.62
N ASP A 276 10.47 -14.56 -4.73
CA ASP A 276 11.59 -13.69 -5.11
C ASP A 276 12.55 -14.41 -6.07
N SER A 277 12.76 -15.72 -5.87
CA SER A 277 13.55 -16.56 -6.78
C SER A 277 12.89 -16.69 -8.15
N LEU A 278 11.56 -16.86 -8.22
CA LEU A 278 10.83 -16.90 -9.49
C LEU A 278 10.93 -15.58 -10.24
N MET A 279 10.84 -14.44 -9.55
CA MET A 279 11.00 -13.11 -10.17
C MET A 279 12.44 -12.86 -10.66
N GLN A 280 13.45 -13.43 -10.00
CA GLN A 280 14.84 -13.39 -10.47
C GLN A 280 15.07 -14.28 -11.71
N GLN A 281 14.43 -15.45 -11.74
CA GLN A 281 14.56 -16.42 -12.82
C GLN A 281 13.74 -16.05 -14.07
N MET A 282 12.68 -15.26 -13.91
CA MET A 282 11.82 -14.78 -14.99
C MET A 282 11.68 -13.25 -14.93
N PRO A 283 12.69 -12.50 -15.42
CA PRO A 283 12.71 -11.04 -15.33
C PRO A 283 11.57 -10.41 -16.12
N GLY A 284 10.78 -9.53 -15.49
CA GLY A 284 9.64 -8.85 -16.12
C GLY A 284 8.27 -9.41 -15.73
N ILE A 285 8.24 -10.45 -14.87
CA ILE A 285 7.01 -10.95 -14.24
C ILE A 285 6.88 -10.35 -12.85
N SER A 286 5.68 -9.88 -12.53
CA SER A 286 5.33 -9.38 -11.19
C SER A 286 4.43 -10.40 -10.50
N LEU A 287 4.91 -10.98 -9.40
CA LEU A 287 4.15 -11.98 -8.63
C LEU A 287 3.68 -11.38 -7.29
N PRO A 288 2.45 -11.68 -6.84
CA PRO A 288 1.94 -11.21 -5.55
C PRO A 288 2.66 -11.90 -4.39
N VAL A 289 2.69 -11.25 -3.22
CA VAL A 289 3.27 -11.83 -1.99
C VAL A 289 2.42 -12.96 -1.40
N THR A 290 1.15 -13.04 -1.79
CA THR A 290 0.20 -14.11 -1.45
C THR A 290 0.23 -15.29 -2.42
N LEU A 291 1.20 -15.33 -3.35
CA LEU A 291 1.29 -16.31 -4.43
C LEU A 291 1.00 -17.75 -3.97
N THR A 292 1.63 -18.22 -2.90
CA THR A 292 1.48 -19.59 -2.40
C THR A 292 0.12 -19.90 -1.76
N PHE A 293 -0.66 -18.88 -1.41
CA PHE A 293 -2.01 -19.04 -0.87
C PHE A 293 -3.06 -19.02 -1.98
N ASP A 294 -2.94 -18.08 -2.91
CA ASP A 294 -3.89 -17.91 -4.01
C ASP A 294 -3.66 -18.95 -5.13
N TYR A 295 -2.41 -19.38 -5.29
CA TYR A 295 -1.94 -20.32 -6.31
C TYR A 295 -1.06 -21.38 -5.64
N PRO A 296 -1.65 -22.38 -4.94
CA PRO A 296 -0.91 -23.27 -4.06
C PRO A 296 -0.06 -24.33 -4.78
N SER A 297 -0.25 -24.52 -6.09
CA SER A 297 0.38 -25.58 -6.88
C SER A 297 1.25 -25.04 -8.01
N ILE A 298 2.13 -25.87 -8.57
CA ILE A 298 2.98 -25.49 -9.71
C ILE A 298 2.12 -25.11 -10.93
N GLY A 299 1.03 -25.84 -11.17
CA GLY A 299 0.09 -25.57 -12.26
C GLY A 299 -0.56 -24.20 -12.13
N SER A 300 -1.17 -23.92 -10.98
CA SER A 300 -1.84 -22.64 -10.72
C SER A 300 -0.88 -21.45 -10.77
N MET A 301 0.34 -21.60 -10.23
CA MET A 301 1.38 -20.58 -10.37
C MET A 301 1.84 -20.39 -11.82
N GLY A 302 1.93 -21.48 -12.59
CA GLY A 302 2.33 -21.46 -14.00
C GLY A 302 1.36 -20.67 -14.87
N GLU A 303 0.05 -20.83 -14.64
CA GLU A 303 -1.00 -20.06 -15.33
C GLU A 303 -0.88 -18.56 -15.06
N LEU A 304 -0.68 -18.16 -13.79
CA LEU A 304 -0.51 -16.76 -13.41
C LEU A 304 0.74 -16.14 -14.07
N VAL A 305 1.84 -16.90 -14.10
CA VAL A 305 3.10 -16.50 -14.74
C VAL A 305 2.88 -16.27 -16.24
N MET A 306 2.16 -17.17 -16.91
CA MET A 306 1.80 -17.06 -18.33
C MET A 306 0.91 -15.85 -18.60
N GLU A 307 -0.09 -15.58 -17.76
CA GLU A 307 -0.97 -14.42 -17.89
C GLU A 307 -0.18 -13.10 -17.75
N ASN A 308 0.73 -13.02 -16.79
CA ASN A 308 1.59 -11.86 -16.59
C ASN A 308 2.54 -11.65 -17.77
N ALA A 309 3.13 -12.72 -18.32
CA ALA A 309 3.98 -12.66 -19.49
C ALA A 309 3.24 -12.12 -20.72
N GLN A 310 2.00 -12.57 -20.96
CA GLN A 310 1.17 -12.07 -22.05
C GLN A 310 0.81 -10.59 -21.87
N LYS A 311 0.43 -10.18 -20.65
CA LYS A 311 0.16 -8.77 -20.33
C LYS A 311 1.39 -7.89 -20.54
N ALA A 312 2.59 -8.37 -20.16
CA ALA A 312 3.85 -7.66 -20.38
C ALA A 312 4.17 -7.53 -21.89
N ALA A 313 3.99 -8.59 -22.68
CA ALA A 313 4.19 -8.58 -24.12
C ALA A 313 3.22 -7.62 -24.84
N LEU A 314 1.94 -7.60 -24.45
CA LEU A 314 0.92 -6.68 -24.99
C LEU A 314 1.23 -5.21 -24.66
N LYS A 315 1.72 -4.93 -23.44
CA LYS A 315 2.17 -3.59 -23.03
C LYS A 315 3.42 -3.14 -23.82
N ALA A 316 4.36 -4.04 -24.08
CA ALA A 316 5.56 -3.76 -24.87
C ALA A 316 5.25 -3.51 -26.35
N ALA A 317 4.27 -4.20 -26.92
CA ALA A 317 3.81 -3.98 -28.29
C ALA A 317 3.11 -2.62 -28.48
N LYS A 318 2.29 -2.19 -27.51
CA LYS A 318 1.60 -0.89 -27.55
C LYS A 318 2.53 0.32 -27.36
N LYS A 319 3.71 0.15 -26.76
CA LYS A 319 4.71 1.21 -26.58
C LYS A 319 5.57 1.47 -27.82
N LYS A 320 5.49 0.60 -28.84
CA LYS A 320 6.22 0.70 -30.12
C LYS A 320 5.35 1.23 -31.28
N GLN A 321 4.06 1.47 -31.06
CA GLN A 321 3.17 2.21 -31.97
C GLN A 321 3.02 3.65 -31.46
#